data_AF-A0A3L7KA12-F1
#
_entry.id   AF-A0A3L7KA12-F1
#
_cell.length_a   1.000
_cell.length_b   1.000
_cell.length_c   1.000
_cell.angle_alpha   90.00
_cell.angle_beta   90.00
_cell.angle_gamma   90.00
#
_symmetry.space_group_name_H-M   'P 1'
#
loop_
_entity.id
_entity.type
_entity.pdbx_description
1 polymer ?
#
loop_
_entity_poly.entity_id
_entity_poly.type
_entity_poly.pdbx_seq_one_letter_code
_entity_poly.pdbx_strand_id
1 'polypeptide(L)' 'MKNQLRAGVEKMRHYYIQRLLGTGTFTTKDQILYSFTLSELKSLAAKVNKP' A
#
# COMPACT_ATOMS: atom_id res chain seq x y z
N MET A 1 0.05 24.75 -7.39
CA MET A 1 -0.71 23.55 -7.81
C MET A 1 0.14 22.34 -8.24
N LYS A 2 1.45 22.27 -7.94
CA LYS A 2 2.33 21.18 -8.43
C LYS A 2 2.23 19.83 -7.68
N ASN A 3 1.58 19.77 -6.51
CA ASN A 3 1.69 18.60 -5.63
C ASN A 3 0.40 17.77 -5.45
N GLN A 4 -0.68 18.07 -6.18
CA GLN A 4 -1.92 17.29 -6.05
C GLN A 4 -1.74 15.85 -6.52
N LEU A 5 -0.97 15.62 -7.59
CA LEU A 5 -0.62 14.28 -8.06
C LEU A 5 0.21 13.51 -7.03
N ARG A 6 1.26 14.13 -6.48
CA ARG A 6 2.09 13.50 -5.43
C ARG A 6 1.26 13.16 -4.20
N ALA A 7 0.40 14.07 -3.75
CA ALA A 7 -0.49 13.84 -2.62
C ALA A 7 -1.51 12.72 -2.91
N GLY A 8 -2.04 12.64 -4.13
CA GLY A 8 -2.94 11.56 -4.54
C GLY A 8 -2.26 10.19 -4.53
N VAL A 9 -1.03 10.12 -5.07
CA VAL A 9 -0.22 8.90 -5.06
C VAL A 9 0.11 8.45 -3.64
N GLU A 10 0.54 9.38 -2.77
CA GLU A 10 0.82 9.07 -1.37
C GLU A 10 -0.42 8.59 -0.60
N LYS A 11 -1.60 9.18 -0.85
CA LYS A 11 -2.87 8.71 -0.28
C LYS A 11 -3.20 7.29 -0.73
N MET A 12 -3.03 6.99 -2.02
CA MET A 12 -3.25 5.63 -2.52
C MET A 12 -2.25 4.63 -1.92
N ARG A 13 -0.98 5.04 -1.77
CA ARG A 13 0.06 4.22 -1.15
C ARG A 13 -0.31 3.84 0.29
N HIS A 14 -0.70 4.82 1.09
CA HIS A 14 -1.18 4.60 2.45
C HIS A 14 -2.41 3.70 2.51
N TYR A 15 -3.38 3.87 1.60
CA TYR A 15 -4.56 3.02 1.53
C TYR A 15 -4.20 1.53 1.35
N TYR A 16 -3.30 1.21 0.42
CA TYR A 16 -2.91 -0.19 0.20
C TYR A 16 -2.09 -0.76 1.37
N ILE A 17 -1.22 0.04 1.99
CA ILE A 17 -0.47 -0.38 3.19
C ILE A 17 -1.45 -0.71 4.31
N GLN A 18 -2.39 0.18 4.62
CA GLN A 18 -3.40 -0.05 5.67
C GLN A 18 -4.26 -1.29 5.37
N ARG A 19 -4.63 -1.51 4.10
CA ARG A 19 -5.36 -2.71 3.69
C ARG A 19 -4.56 -3.99 3.92
N LEU A 20 -3.27 -3.99 3.58
CA LEU A 20 -2.36 -5.12 3.78
C LEU A 20 -2.11 -5.40 5.26
N LEU A 21 -2.01 -4.36 6.10
CA LEU A 21 -1.95 -4.52 7.55
C LEU A 21 -3.25 -5.11 8.11
N GLY A 22 -4.40 -4.68 7.56
CA GLY A 22 -5.73 -5.17 7.95
C GLY A 22 -5.97 -6.66 7.66
N THR A 23 -5.15 -7.31 6.82
CA THR A 23 -5.26 -8.76 6.58
C THR A 23 -4.61 -9.59 7.69
N GLY A 24 -3.85 -8.96 8.59
CA GLY A 24 -3.08 -9.63 9.64
C GLY A 24 -1.83 -10.36 9.13
N THR A 25 -1.62 -10.43 7.81
CA THR A 25 -0.44 -11.05 7.19
C THR A 25 0.81 -10.20 7.32
N PHE A 26 0.62 -8.88 7.38
CA PHE A 26 1.69 -7.91 7.50
C PHE A 26 1.52 -7.07 8.76
N THR A 27 2.63 -6.61 9.31
CA THR A 27 2.70 -5.78 10.51
C THR A 27 3.32 -4.43 10.20
N THR A 28 3.11 -3.46 11.08
CA THR A 28 3.71 -2.13 10.95
C THR A 28 5.24 -2.14 11.06
N LYS A 29 5.82 -3.23 11.58
CA LYS A 29 7.27 -3.45 11.67
C LYS A 29 7.88 -3.92 10.34
N ASP A 30 7.05 -4.39 9.40
CA ASP A 30 7.51 -4.85 8.10
C ASP A 30 7.87 -3.66 7.20
N GLN A 31 9.11 -3.19 7.34
CA GLN A 31 9.64 -2.06 6.59
C GLN A 31 9.54 -2.25 5.07
N ILE A 32 9.50 -3.51 4.61
CA ILE A 32 9.35 -3.87 3.20
C ILE A 32 8.07 -3.29 2.57
N LEU A 33 6.98 -3.15 3.35
CA LEU A 33 5.74 -2.53 2.87
C LEU A 33 5.93 -1.07 2.48
N TYR A 34 6.80 -0.36 3.20
CA TYR A 34 7.06 1.07 2.95
C TYR A 34 8.06 1.30 1.82
N SER A 35 8.83 0.28 1.43
CA SER A 35 9.70 0.33 0.26
C SER A 35 8.98 0.05 -1.06
N PHE A 36 7.79 -0.56 -1.03
CA PHE A 36 7.07 -0.88 -2.25
C PHE A 36 6.52 0.35 -2.97
N THR A 37 6.61 0.30 -4.29
CA THR A 37 5.92 1.21 -5.19
C THR A 37 4.40 0.99 -5.12
N LEU A 38 3.63 1.97 -5.60
CA LEU A 38 2.17 1.88 -5.62
C LEU A 38 1.67 0.65 -6.40
N SER A 39 2.32 0.31 -7.52
CA SER A 39 1.95 -0.84 -8.35
C SER A 39 2.21 -2.18 -7.66
N GLU A 40 3.30 -2.28 -6.90
CA GLU A 40 3.63 -3.48 -6.11
C GLU A 40 2.64 -3.67 -4.97
N LEU A 41 2.31 -2.61 -4.23
CA LEU A 41 1.31 -2.64 -3.17
C LEU A 41 -0.07 -3.05 -3.72
N LYS A 42 -0.47 -2.51 -4.88
CA LYS A 42 -1.72 -2.88 -5.55
C LYS A 42 -1.73 -4.36 -5.94
N SER A 43 -0.62 -4.85 -6.50
CA SER A 43 -0.47 -6.25 -6.93
C SER A 43 -0.52 -7.21 -5.73
N LEU A 44 0.14 -6.83 -4.64
CA LEU A 44 0.15 -7.61 -3.40
C LEU A 44 -1.24 -7.64 -2.76
N ALA A 45 -1.91 -6.49 -2.65
CA ALA A 45 -3.27 -6.41 -2.13
C ALA A 45 -4.26 -7.24 -2.98
N ALA A 46 -4.09 -7.28 -4.30
CA ALA A 46 -4.92 -8.11 -5.18
C ALA A 46 -4.69 -9.63 -4.97
N LYS A 47 -3.48 -10.03 -4.59
CA LYS A 47 -3.16 -11.44 -4.28
C LYS A 47 -3.72 -11.87 -2.93
N VAL A 48 -3.58 -11.03 -1.91
CA VAL A 48 -4.06 -11.32 -0.55
C VAL A 48 -5.59 -11.32 -0.47
N ASN A 49 -6.26 -10.60 -1.37
CA ASN A 49 -7.71 -10.48 -1.41
C ASN A 49 -8.39 -11.49 -2.36
N LYS A 50 -7.66 -12.50 -2.86
CA LYS A 50 -8.26 -13.67 -3.49
C LYS A 50 -8.62 -14.69 -2.39
N PRO A 51 -9.87 -15.20 -2.37
CA PRO A 51 -10.27 -16.26 -1.44
C PRO A 51 -9.48 -17.55 -1.68
#